data_AF-A0A2G8KZ39-F1
#
_entry.id   AF-A0A2G8KZ39-F1
#
_cell.length_a   1.000
_cell.length_b   1.000
_cell.length_c   1.000
_cell.angle_alpha   90.00
_cell.angle_beta   90.00
_cell.angle_gamma   90.00
#
_symmetry.space_group_name_H-M   'P 1'
#
loop_
_entity.id
_entity.type
_entity.pdbx_description
1 polymer ?
#
loop_
_entity_poly.entity_id
_entity_poly.type
_entity_poly.pdbx_seq_one_letter_code
_entity_poly.pdbx_strand_id
1 'polypeptide(L)'
;MELFADFDVSLTTRYLPESLRKETKRAKLTGFDDKARDEYIRKAVVGKNDEAMEEIKQRLYENSILADLCQVPLIFVMFAHMAHDQRDFMNFKSNEFYLHEKKHHQLDKIAFEGLNKKQQQLSWIKTEFRQRVGPELYDQYILIGILVEEAIEDDSTGDNVLFTTEVRFYHKLFCEWYAAHHLVTLVNKARNLKDKLRFLDPFDVQYLFRFACGLDPNAGKKLINHLKRLPGGDTFAILCILEKTLDVNDIMDSVKDICSRDVKIQEGDSALLQRSTKQLLEIASNNDVS
;
A
#
# COMPACT_ATOMS: atom_id res chain seq x y z
N MET A 1 -35.34 3.39 -36.61
CA MET A 1 -36.09 3.72 -35.38
C MET A 1 -35.04 4.14 -34.35
N GLU A 2 -34.58 5.39 -34.42
CA GLU A 2 -33.62 5.98 -33.47
C GLU A 2 -34.41 6.45 -32.24
N LEU A 3 -34.67 5.55 -31.31
CA LEU A 3 -35.57 5.84 -30.19
C LEU A 3 -34.89 6.58 -29.02
N PHE A 4 -33.61 6.98 -29.13
CA PHE A 4 -32.83 7.51 -28.01
C PHE A 4 -31.76 8.56 -28.39
N ALA A 5 -31.98 9.39 -29.42
CA ALA A 5 -30.94 10.30 -29.91
C ALA A 5 -30.60 11.49 -28.99
N ASP A 6 -31.49 11.86 -28.05
CA ASP A 6 -31.37 13.12 -27.29
C ASP A 6 -31.35 12.93 -25.75
N PHE A 7 -30.49 12.03 -25.24
CA PHE A 7 -30.26 11.92 -23.80
C PHE A 7 -28.79 12.09 -23.44
N ASP A 8 -28.53 13.01 -22.51
CA ASP A 8 -27.23 13.10 -21.85
C ASP A 8 -27.11 11.96 -20.82
N VAL A 9 -26.12 11.08 -21.02
CA VAL A 9 -25.86 9.95 -20.12
C VAL A 9 -24.55 10.18 -19.37
N SER A 10 -24.62 10.12 -18.03
CA SER A 10 -23.42 10.04 -17.19
C SER A 10 -23.17 8.59 -16.79
N LEU A 11 -22.05 8.03 -17.26
CA LEU A 11 -21.63 6.66 -16.93
C LEU A 11 -20.48 6.69 -15.92
N THR A 12 -20.69 6.07 -14.76
CA THR A 12 -19.59 5.72 -13.86
C THR A 12 -19.01 4.39 -14.28
N THR A 13 -17.77 4.39 -14.77
CA THR A 13 -17.09 3.16 -15.16
C THR A 13 -15.64 3.16 -14.69
N ARG A 14 -15.13 1.95 -14.41
CA ARG A 14 -13.68 1.73 -14.19
C ARG A 14 -12.91 1.73 -15.52
N TYR A 15 -13.56 1.31 -16.61
CA TYR A 15 -12.99 1.22 -17.95
C TYR A 15 -13.97 1.77 -18.99
N LEU A 16 -13.49 2.68 -19.85
CA LEU A 16 -14.26 3.18 -20.98
C LEU A 16 -13.79 2.48 -22.27
N PRO A 17 -14.66 1.68 -22.93
CA PRO A 17 -14.36 1.05 -24.22
C PRO A 17 -13.84 2.06 -25.25
N GLU A 18 -12.89 1.65 -26.10
CA GLU A 18 -12.28 2.55 -27.10
C GLU A 18 -13.31 3.20 -28.02
N SER A 19 -14.32 2.44 -28.42
CA SER A 19 -15.44 2.91 -29.25
C SER A 19 -16.15 4.13 -28.66
N LEU A 20 -16.19 4.26 -27.33
CA LEU A 20 -16.85 5.36 -26.63
C LEU A 20 -15.88 6.51 -26.26
N ARG A 21 -14.55 6.33 -26.44
CA ARG A 21 -13.55 7.33 -26.00
C ARG A 21 -13.62 8.65 -26.76
N LYS A 22 -13.94 8.62 -28.06
CA LYS A 22 -13.95 9.82 -28.92
C LYS A 22 -15.15 10.73 -28.64
N GLU A 23 -16.26 10.15 -28.19
CA GLU A 23 -17.54 10.85 -28.03
C GLU A 23 -17.82 11.25 -26.57
N THR A 24 -17.05 10.70 -25.61
CA THR A 24 -17.31 10.88 -24.17
C THR A 24 -16.43 11.96 -23.54
N LYS A 25 -17.05 12.95 -22.90
CA LYS A 25 -16.35 13.86 -21.96
C LYS A 25 -16.00 13.08 -20.69
N ARG A 26 -14.74 13.19 -20.23
CA ARG A 26 -14.21 12.39 -19.12
C ARG A 26 -13.92 13.24 -17.89
N ALA A 27 -14.36 12.75 -16.73
CA ALA A 27 -13.93 13.25 -15.43
C ALA A 27 -13.33 12.06 -14.65
N LYS A 28 -12.13 12.26 -14.10
CA LYS A 28 -11.48 11.27 -13.22
C LYS A 28 -11.67 11.71 -11.77
N LEU A 29 -12.20 10.82 -10.93
CA LEU A 29 -12.20 11.03 -9.49
C LEU A 29 -10.79 10.77 -8.97
N THR A 30 -10.17 11.78 -8.37
CA THR A 30 -8.76 11.73 -7.91
C THR A 30 -8.61 11.47 -6.42
N GLY A 31 -9.69 11.56 -5.64
CA GLY A 31 -9.70 11.18 -4.24
C GLY A 31 -10.32 12.25 -3.34
N PHE A 32 -9.96 12.25 -2.06
CA PHE A 32 -10.35 13.28 -1.10
C PHE A 32 -9.16 14.21 -0.84
N ASP A 33 -9.36 15.51 -1.06
CA ASP A 33 -8.46 16.53 -0.53
C ASP A 33 -8.67 16.70 0.99
N ASP A 34 -7.82 17.49 1.64
CA ASP A 34 -7.86 17.68 3.10
C ASP A 34 -9.21 18.23 3.57
N LYS A 35 -9.82 19.13 2.79
CA LYS A 35 -11.14 19.69 3.11
C LYS A 35 -12.24 18.63 3.02
N ALA A 36 -12.24 17.81 1.98
CA ALA A 36 -13.20 16.73 1.80
C ALA A 36 -13.06 15.65 2.89
N ARG A 37 -11.83 15.37 3.34
CA ARG A 37 -11.57 14.48 4.48
C ARG A 37 -12.15 15.02 5.77
N ASP A 38 -11.88 16.28 6.08
CA ASP A 38 -12.42 16.96 7.26
C ASP A 38 -13.95 17.00 7.25
N GLU A 39 -14.54 17.33 6.11
CA GLU A 39 -15.98 17.29 5.93
C GLU A 39 -16.56 15.88 6.08
N TYR A 40 -15.87 14.85 5.58
CA TYR A 40 -16.28 13.47 5.73
C TYR A 40 -16.27 13.03 7.20
N ILE A 41 -15.17 13.24 7.93
CA ILE A 41 -15.06 12.89 9.35
C ILE A 41 -16.20 13.57 10.12
N ARG A 42 -16.37 14.88 9.90
CA ARG A 42 -17.41 15.67 10.57
C ARG A 42 -18.82 15.17 10.26
N LYS A 43 -19.13 14.85 9.01
CA LYS A 43 -20.51 14.48 8.60
C LYS A 43 -20.84 13.02 8.89
N ALA A 44 -19.89 12.11 8.67
CA ALA A 44 -20.14 10.67 8.64
C ALA A 44 -19.64 9.92 9.88
N VAL A 45 -18.71 10.49 10.65
CA VAL A 45 -18.05 9.79 11.75
C VAL A 45 -18.38 10.42 13.11
N VAL A 46 -17.99 11.69 13.32
CA VAL A 46 -17.98 12.31 14.67
C VAL A 46 -19.09 13.32 14.92
N GLY A 47 -19.79 13.78 13.87
CA GLY A 47 -20.83 14.80 13.99
C GLY A 47 -20.28 16.13 14.50
N LYS A 48 -20.79 16.59 15.65
CA LYS A 48 -20.37 17.86 16.30
C LYS A 48 -19.28 17.68 17.37
N ASN A 49 -18.69 16.50 17.48
CA ASN A 49 -17.64 16.23 18.46
C ASN A 49 -16.28 16.68 17.90
N ASP A 50 -15.89 17.93 18.20
CA ASP A 50 -14.63 18.50 17.73
C ASP A 50 -13.40 17.83 18.39
N GLU A 51 -13.51 17.31 19.62
CA GLU A 51 -12.41 16.59 20.28
C GLU A 51 -12.09 15.28 19.55
N ALA A 52 -13.11 14.49 19.22
CA ALA A 52 -12.94 13.26 18.44
C ALA A 52 -12.42 13.53 17.01
N MET A 53 -12.78 14.68 16.42
CA MET A 53 -12.25 15.09 15.11
C MET A 53 -10.73 15.30 15.16
N GLU A 54 -10.27 16.06 16.15
CA GLU A 54 -8.84 16.33 16.32
C GLU A 54 -8.06 15.07 16.73
N GLU A 55 -8.64 14.17 17.51
CA GLU A 55 -8.01 12.89 17.84
C GLU A 55 -7.79 12.01 16.59
N ILE A 56 -8.78 11.89 15.70
CA ILE A 56 -8.66 11.14 14.44
C ILE A 56 -7.59 11.77 13.54
N LYS A 57 -7.58 13.11 13.45
CA LYS A 57 -6.57 13.84 12.68
C LYS A 57 -5.17 13.61 13.23
N GLN A 58 -5.01 13.73 14.54
CA GLN A 58 -3.72 13.52 15.19
C GLN A 58 -3.19 12.11 14.87
N ARG A 59 -4.02 11.07 15.04
CA ARG A 59 -3.66 9.69 14.71
C ARG A 59 -3.28 9.48 13.24
N LEU A 60 -3.91 10.23 12.32
CA LEU A 60 -3.58 10.18 10.89
C LEU A 60 -2.17 10.70 10.61
N TYR A 61 -1.73 11.73 11.35
CA TYR A 61 -0.42 12.36 11.19
C TYR A 61 0.69 11.72 12.03
N GLU A 62 0.35 10.93 13.06
CA GLU A 62 1.31 10.20 13.90
C GLU A 62 2.07 9.10 13.13
N ASN A 63 1.47 8.53 12.08
CA ASN A 63 2.11 7.53 11.24
C ASN A 63 2.20 8.03 9.78
N SER A 64 3.43 8.18 9.30
CA SER A 64 3.68 8.70 7.95
C SER A 64 3.17 7.78 6.83
N ILE A 65 3.04 6.46 7.07
CA ILE A 65 2.36 5.53 6.14
C ILE A 65 0.88 5.83 6.07
N LEU A 66 0.21 5.99 7.22
CA LEU A 66 -1.25 6.14 7.25
C LEU A 66 -1.69 7.38 6.48
N ALA A 67 -0.95 8.48 6.59
CA ALA A 67 -1.20 9.69 5.81
C ALA A 67 -1.12 9.46 4.28
N ASP A 68 -0.22 8.57 3.83
CA ASP A 68 -0.07 8.24 2.40
C ASP A 68 -1.10 7.20 1.94
N LEU A 69 -1.40 6.20 2.76
CA LEU A 69 -2.46 5.22 2.50
C LEU A 69 -3.83 5.91 2.39
N CYS A 70 -4.09 6.89 3.26
CA CYS A 70 -5.33 7.66 3.29
C CYS A 70 -5.48 8.67 2.13
N GLN A 71 -4.51 8.76 1.22
CA GLN A 71 -4.76 9.36 -0.09
C GLN A 71 -5.77 8.55 -0.90
N VAL A 72 -5.89 7.24 -0.63
CA VAL A 72 -6.92 6.38 -1.20
C VAL A 72 -8.21 6.58 -0.38
N PRO A 73 -9.31 7.11 -0.98
CA PRO A 73 -10.52 7.47 -0.23
C PRO A 73 -11.12 6.32 0.57
N LEU A 74 -11.10 5.10 0.03
CA LEU A 74 -11.64 3.93 0.71
C LEU A 74 -10.84 3.59 1.98
N ILE A 75 -9.51 3.71 1.92
CA ILE A 75 -8.65 3.47 3.09
C ILE A 75 -8.86 4.56 4.13
N PHE A 76 -8.96 5.82 3.69
CA PHE A 76 -9.26 6.93 4.60
C PHE A 76 -10.61 6.77 5.31
N VAL A 77 -11.66 6.41 4.58
CA VAL A 77 -12.99 6.17 5.15
C VAL A 77 -12.93 5.07 6.20
N MET A 78 -12.30 3.94 5.87
CA MET A 78 -12.11 2.82 6.80
C MET A 78 -11.32 3.26 8.04
N PHE A 79 -10.19 3.95 7.86
CA PHE A 79 -9.37 4.51 8.94
C PHE A 79 -10.22 5.41 9.86
N ALA A 80 -10.96 6.35 9.30
CA ALA A 80 -11.71 7.35 10.07
C ALA A 80 -12.76 6.70 10.97
N HIS A 81 -13.51 5.73 10.45
CA HIS A 81 -14.49 4.97 11.25
C HIS A 81 -13.83 4.11 12.31
N MET A 82 -12.75 3.39 11.98
CA MET A 82 -12.07 2.54 12.95
C MET A 82 -11.36 3.35 14.05
N ALA A 83 -10.76 4.49 13.70
CA ALA A 83 -10.11 5.38 14.66
C ALA A 83 -11.13 5.95 15.66
N HIS A 84 -12.33 6.31 15.20
CA HIS A 84 -13.42 6.78 16.06
C HIS A 84 -13.94 5.71 17.01
N ASP A 85 -14.14 4.48 16.52
CA ASP A 85 -14.75 3.40 17.31
C ASP A 85 -13.87 2.87 18.46
N GLN A 86 -12.64 3.40 18.62
CA GLN A 86 -11.63 3.10 19.65
C GLN A 86 -11.30 1.60 19.87
N ARG A 87 -11.90 0.68 19.10
CA ARG A 87 -11.58 -0.74 19.11
C ARG A 87 -10.32 -0.97 18.28
N ASP A 88 -9.21 -1.13 19.00
CA ASP A 88 -7.99 -1.76 18.51
C ASP A 88 -7.30 -1.09 17.31
N PHE A 89 -7.54 0.19 17.04
CA PHE A 89 -6.84 0.89 15.94
C PHE A 89 -5.31 0.92 16.13
N MET A 90 -4.81 0.93 17.38
CA MET A 90 -3.37 0.78 17.66
C MET A 90 -2.84 -0.64 17.39
N ASN A 91 -3.72 -1.61 17.12
CA ASN A 91 -3.43 -2.94 16.59
C ASN A 91 -3.62 -3.04 15.07
N PHE A 92 -3.80 -1.91 14.36
CA PHE A 92 -3.40 -1.78 12.96
C PHE A 92 -1.87 -1.92 12.77
N LYS A 93 -1.17 -2.47 13.77
CA LYS A 93 -0.08 -3.43 13.62
C LYS A 93 -0.53 -4.59 12.73
N SER A 94 -0.59 -4.36 11.41
CA SER A 94 -0.40 -5.39 10.38
C SER A 94 -1.26 -6.68 10.40
N ASN A 95 -2.17 -6.86 11.34
CA ASN A 95 -2.72 -8.17 11.67
C ASN A 95 -4.23 -8.24 11.37
N GLU A 96 -5.01 -7.17 11.50
CA GLU A 96 -6.47 -7.26 11.50
C GLU A 96 -7.21 -7.20 10.15
N PHE A 97 -6.53 -7.41 9.02
CA PHE A 97 -7.21 -7.90 7.79
C PHE A 97 -7.33 -9.44 7.86
N TYR A 98 -8.00 -9.95 8.91
CA TYR A 98 -8.19 -11.39 9.15
C TYR A 98 -9.25 -12.02 8.24
N LEU A 99 -9.01 -12.00 6.94
CA LEU A 99 -9.49 -13.07 6.09
C LEU A 99 -8.57 -14.27 6.33
N HIS A 100 -9.01 -15.24 7.13
CA HIS A 100 -8.40 -16.58 7.26
C HIS A 100 -6.88 -16.62 7.03
N GLU A 101 -6.11 -16.17 8.05
CA GLU A 101 -4.64 -15.98 8.10
C GLU A 101 -3.78 -17.14 7.54
N LYS A 102 -4.38 -18.28 7.21
CA LYS A 102 -3.73 -19.50 6.67
C LYS A 102 -4.04 -19.79 5.19
N LYS A 103 -4.86 -18.99 4.50
CA LYS A 103 -5.32 -19.30 3.12
C LYS A 103 -4.78 -18.36 2.04
N HIS A 104 -4.08 -17.29 2.40
CA HIS A 104 -3.61 -16.28 1.44
C HIS A 104 -2.24 -16.56 0.81
N HIS A 105 -1.55 -17.62 1.23
CA HIS A 105 -0.18 -17.93 0.78
C HIS A 105 0.04 -17.88 -0.74
N GLN A 106 -0.95 -18.27 -1.55
CA GLN A 106 -0.84 -18.17 -3.00
C GLN A 106 -0.95 -16.72 -3.50
N LEU A 107 -1.84 -15.91 -2.93
CA LEU A 107 -1.96 -14.49 -3.27
C LEU A 107 -0.68 -13.74 -2.88
N ASP A 108 -0.15 -13.97 -1.67
CA ASP A 108 1.11 -13.39 -1.20
C ASP A 108 2.26 -13.69 -2.17
N LYS A 109 2.32 -14.97 -2.60
CA LYS A 109 3.36 -15.44 -3.51
C LYS A 109 3.21 -14.83 -4.90
N ILE A 110 2.00 -14.75 -5.45
CA ILE A 110 1.74 -14.11 -6.74
C ILE A 110 2.12 -12.63 -6.70
N ALA A 111 1.73 -11.93 -5.64
CA ALA A 111 2.07 -10.52 -5.45
C ALA A 111 3.59 -10.32 -5.41
N PHE A 112 4.30 -11.10 -4.59
CA PHE A 112 5.76 -11.01 -4.51
C PHE A 112 6.45 -11.35 -5.83
N GLU A 113 6.03 -12.42 -6.52
CA GLU A 113 6.56 -12.78 -7.84
C GLU A 113 6.27 -11.71 -8.90
N GLY A 114 5.13 -11.02 -8.80
CA GLY A 114 4.78 -9.91 -9.69
C GLY A 114 5.73 -8.72 -9.50
N LEU A 115 6.01 -8.35 -8.25
CA LEU A 115 6.91 -7.25 -7.91
C LEU A 115 8.39 -7.58 -8.17
N ASN A 116 8.81 -8.82 -7.95
CA ASN A 116 10.21 -9.26 -8.06
C ASN A 116 10.55 -9.78 -9.46
N LYS A 117 10.33 -8.95 -10.47
CA LYS A 117 10.69 -9.19 -11.88
C LYS A 117 11.40 -7.97 -12.45
N LYS A 118 12.21 -8.16 -13.50
CA LYS A 118 12.89 -7.06 -14.20
C LYS A 118 11.92 -5.98 -14.68
N GLN A 119 10.73 -6.40 -15.12
CA GLN A 119 9.56 -5.56 -15.31
C GLN A 119 8.47 -6.09 -14.41
N GLN A 120 7.93 -5.23 -13.53
CA GLN A 120 6.88 -5.63 -12.60
C GLN A 120 5.65 -6.12 -13.36
N GLN A 121 5.13 -7.27 -12.96
CA GLN A 121 3.85 -7.77 -13.43
C GLN A 121 2.78 -7.40 -12.39
N LEU A 122 1.87 -6.52 -12.78
CA LEU A 122 0.78 -6.02 -11.93
C LEU A 122 -0.60 -6.47 -12.39
N SER A 123 -0.68 -7.18 -13.52
CA SER A 123 -1.90 -7.79 -14.05
C SER A 123 -1.62 -9.22 -14.54
N TRP A 124 -2.66 -10.05 -14.50
CA TRP A 124 -2.60 -11.47 -14.83
C TRP A 124 -3.86 -11.92 -15.56
N ILE A 125 -3.73 -12.89 -16.44
CA ILE A 125 -4.88 -13.52 -17.10
C ILE A 125 -5.81 -14.14 -16.03
N LYS A 126 -7.10 -13.81 -16.08
CA LYS A 126 -8.09 -14.22 -15.06
C LYS A 126 -8.12 -15.71 -14.80
N THR A 127 -8.11 -16.53 -15.86
CA THR A 127 -8.23 -17.99 -15.77
C THR A 127 -7.04 -18.58 -15.00
N GLU A 128 -5.81 -18.17 -15.36
CA GLU A 128 -4.58 -18.62 -14.71
C GLU A 128 -4.51 -18.15 -13.25
N PHE A 129 -4.83 -16.88 -13.00
CA PHE A 129 -4.80 -16.31 -11.66
C PHE A 129 -5.82 -16.99 -10.75
N ARG A 130 -7.06 -17.16 -11.21
CA ARG A 130 -8.14 -17.82 -10.47
C ARG A 130 -7.83 -19.28 -10.18
N GLN A 131 -7.22 -20.01 -11.13
CA GLN A 131 -6.78 -21.38 -10.90
C GLN A 131 -5.71 -21.46 -9.81
N ARG A 132 -4.75 -20.52 -9.81
CA ARG A 132 -3.63 -20.52 -8.87
C ARG A 132 -4.04 -20.12 -7.45
N VAL A 133 -4.91 -19.13 -7.32
CA VAL A 133 -5.42 -18.65 -6.02
C VAL A 133 -6.45 -19.61 -5.42
N GLY A 134 -7.25 -20.25 -6.28
CA GLY A 134 -8.41 -21.03 -5.88
C GLY A 134 -9.71 -20.26 -6.15
N PRO A 135 -10.70 -20.87 -6.83
CA PRO A 135 -11.99 -20.26 -7.19
C PRO A 135 -12.68 -19.47 -6.07
N GLU A 136 -12.86 -20.09 -4.91
CA GLU A 136 -13.62 -19.52 -3.78
C GLU A 136 -12.94 -18.27 -3.21
N LEU A 137 -11.62 -18.33 -3.01
CA LEU A 137 -10.83 -17.20 -2.51
C LEU A 137 -10.78 -16.07 -3.54
N TYR A 138 -10.63 -16.42 -4.83
CA TYR A 138 -10.65 -15.45 -5.91
C TYR A 138 -11.97 -14.67 -5.93
N ASP A 139 -13.10 -15.39 -5.92
CA ASP A 139 -14.44 -14.77 -5.97
C ASP A 139 -14.64 -13.88 -4.73
N GLN A 140 -14.12 -14.29 -3.56
CA GLN A 140 -14.11 -13.48 -2.35
C GLN A 140 -13.27 -12.20 -2.49
N TYR A 141 -12.04 -12.27 -3.03
CA TYR A 141 -11.19 -11.08 -3.21
C TYR A 141 -11.77 -10.06 -4.19
N ILE A 142 -12.50 -10.53 -5.21
CA ILE A 142 -13.27 -9.66 -6.11
C ILE A 142 -14.41 -9.00 -5.34
N LEU A 143 -15.18 -9.78 -4.57
CA LEU A 143 -16.33 -9.28 -3.80
C LEU A 143 -15.94 -8.18 -2.82
N ILE A 144 -14.83 -8.35 -2.10
CA ILE A 144 -14.35 -7.37 -1.10
C ILE A 144 -13.48 -6.25 -1.70
N GLY A 145 -13.25 -6.26 -3.03
CA GLY A 145 -12.56 -5.19 -3.73
C GLY A 145 -11.04 -5.17 -3.59
N ILE A 146 -10.41 -6.27 -3.18
CA ILE A 146 -8.94 -6.40 -3.19
C ILE A 146 -8.43 -6.57 -4.60
N LEU A 147 -9.15 -7.35 -5.41
CA LEU A 147 -8.89 -7.57 -6.82
C LEU A 147 -9.95 -6.89 -7.68
N VAL A 148 -9.58 -6.54 -8.91
CA VAL A 148 -10.49 -6.06 -9.95
C VAL A 148 -10.23 -6.78 -11.26
N GLU A 149 -11.29 -6.95 -12.04
CA GLU A 149 -11.26 -7.49 -13.39
C GLU A 149 -11.32 -6.36 -14.42
N GLU A 150 -10.49 -6.46 -15.45
CA GLU A 150 -10.43 -5.53 -16.58
C GLU A 150 -10.44 -6.32 -17.89
N ALA A 151 -11.29 -5.89 -18.83
CA ALA A 151 -11.30 -6.46 -20.18
C ALA A 151 -10.23 -5.77 -21.01
N ILE A 152 -9.35 -6.56 -21.62
CA ILE A 152 -8.30 -6.10 -22.53
C ILE A 152 -8.65 -6.58 -23.94
N GLU A 153 -8.52 -5.66 -24.88
CA GLU A 153 -8.70 -5.91 -26.31
C GLU A 153 -7.52 -6.69 -26.86
N ASP A 154 -7.78 -7.83 -27.49
CA ASP A 154 -6.76 -8.64 -28.12
C ASP A 154 -6.52 -8.14 -29.54
N ASP A 155 -5.42 -7.41 -29.73
CA ASP A 155 -5.02 -6.79 -31.00
C ASP A 155 -4.62 -7.81 -32.09
N SER A 156 -4.72 -9.11 -31.80
CA SER A 156 -4.10 -10.18 -32.59
C SER A 156 -4.96 -10.73 -33.74
N THR A 157 -6.22 -10.34 -33.90
CA THR A 157 -7.08 -10.84 -34.99
C THR A 157 -7.87 -9.74 -35.69
N GLY A 158 -7.40 -9.35 -36.88
CA GLY A 158 -7.91 -8.24 -37.70
C GLY A 158 -9.34 -8.32 -38.24
N ASP A 159 -10.20 -9.23 -37.75
CA ASP A 159 -11.62 -9.29 -38.13
C ASP A 159 -12.58 -9.69 -36.98
N ASN A 160 -12.09 -10.08 -35.80
CA ASN A 160 -12.92 -10.37 -34.61
C ASN A 160 -12.19 -9.87 -33.37
N VAL A 161 -12.75 -8.86 -32.70
CA VAL A 161 -12.23 -8.36 -31.43
C VAL A 161 -12.47 -9.41 -30.34
N LEU A 162 -11.44 -10.15 -29.97
CA LEU A 162 -11.48 -11.04 -28.81
C LEU A 162 -11.11 -10.23 -27.57
N PHE A 163 -11.85 -10.43 -26.48
CA PHE A 163 -11.55 -9.79 -25.20
C PHE A 163 -10.99 -10.82 -24.24
N THR A 164 -9.81 -10.54 -23.69
CA THR A 164 -9.25 -11.31 -22.57
C THR A 164 -9.54 -10.54 -21.28
N THR A 165 -10.00 -11.24 -20.24
CA THR A 165 -10.12 -10.64 -18.91
C THR A 165 -8.82 -10.79 -18.15
N GLU A 166 -8.22 -9.67 -17.79
CA GLU A 166 -7.13 -9.61 -16.83
C GLU A 166 -7.63 -9.24 -15.44
N VAL A 167 -6.84 -9.62 -14.44
CA VAL A 167 -7.05 -9.36 -13.02
C VAL A 167 -5.84 -8.60 -12.51
N ARG A 168 -6.09 -7.63 -11.64
CA ARG A 168 -5.04 -6.93 -10.88
C ARG A 168 -5.51 -6.59 -9.48
N PHE A 169 -4.57 -6.25 -8.61
CA PHE A 169 -4.91 -5.59 -7.35
C PHE A 169 -5.59 -4.25 -7.64
N TYR A 170 -6.60 -3.89 -6.83
CA TYR A 170 -7.28 -2.60 -6.94
C TYR A 170 -6.28 -1.44 -6.87
N HIS A 171 -5.32 -1.56 -5.95
CA HIS A 171 -4.23 -0.61 -5.76
C HIS A 171 -2.90 -1.35 -5.54
N LYS A 172 -1.79 -0.77 -6.02
CA LYS A 172 -0.43 -1.35 -5.84
C LYS A 172 -0.07 -1.58 -4.38
N LEU A 173 -0.56 -0.72 -3.49
CA LEU A 173 -0.43 -0.88 -2.03
C LEU A 173 -0.93 -2.23 -1.52
N PHE A 174 -2.06 -2.74 -2.04
CA PHE A 174 -2.52 -4.08 -1.67
C PHE A 174 -1.56 -5.16 -2.17
N CYS A 175 -1.02 -5.01 -3.39
CA CYS A 175 0.00 -5.92 -3.90
C CYS A 175 1.23 -5.94 -2.99
N GLU A 176 1.75 -4.77 -2.59
CA GLU A 176 2.90 -4.66 -1.68
C GLU A 176 2.61 -5.22 -0.29
N TRP A 177 1.41 -5.00 0.23
CA TRP A 177 0.92 -5.57 1.49
C TRP A 177 0.95 -7.10 1.48
N TYR A 178 0.27 -7.73 0.51
CA TYR A 178 0.24 -9.19 0.38
C TYR A 178 1.63 -9.76 0.11
N ALA A 179 2.44 -9.10 -0.72
CA ALA A 179 3.82 -9.50 -0.98
C ALA A 179 4.70 -9.46 0.28
N ALA A 180 4.41 -8.60 1.25
CA ALA A 180 5.19 -8.48 2.48
C ALA A 180 5.11 -9.74 3.36
N HIS A 181 3.95 -10.39 3.42
CA HIS A 181 3.79 -11.68 4.12
C HIS A 181 4.69 -12.77 3.51
N HIS A 182 4.79 -12.82 2.18
CA HIS A 182 5.71 -13.74 1.52
C HIS A 182 7.17 -13.36 1.77
N LEU A 183 7.50 -12.07 1.70
CA LEU A 183 8.84 -11.55 1.92
C LEU A 183 9.34 -11.91 3.33
N VAL A 184 8.53 -11.75 4.38
CA VAL A 184 8.87 -12.15 5.76
C VAL A 184 9.25 -13.63 5.81
N THR A 185 8.42 -14.50 5.24
CA THR A 185 8.67 -15.95 5.19
C THR A 185 9.99 -16.26 4.47
N LEU A 186 10.26 -15.55 3.38
CA LEU A 186 11.46 -15.71 2.57
C LEU A 186 12.71 -15.24 3.32
N VAL A 187 12.66 -14.06 3.96
CA VAL A 187 13.78 -13.45 4.70
C VAL A 187 14.17 -14.31 5.89
N ASN A 188 13.20 -14.90 6.57
CA ASN A 188 13.45 -15.76 7.72
C ASN A 188 14.13 -17.07 7.32
N LYS A 189 13.86 -17.59 6.11
CA LYS A 189 14.46 -18.84 5.60
C LYS A 189 15.73 -18.63 4.77
N ALA A 190 15.94 -17.45 4.22
CA ALA A 190 17.03 -17.20 3.28
C ALA A 190 18.40 -17.15 3.97
N ARG A 191 19.37 -17.86 3.39
CA ARG A 191 20.79 -17.71 3.72
C ARG A 191 21.42 -16.50 3.03
N ASN A 192 20.98 -16.20 1.80
CA ASN A 192 21.41 -15.04 1.01
C ASN A 192 20.19 -14.24 0.54
N LEU A 193 20.04 -13.02 1.05
CA LEU A 193 18.95 -12.11 0.71
C LEU A 193 19.13 -11.48 -0.67
N LYS A 194 20.38 -11.21 -1.09
CA LYS A 194 20.68 -10.47 -2.32
C LYS A 194 20.08 -11.15 -3.55
N ASP A 195 20.21 -12.47 -3.65
CA ASP A 195 19.70 -13.24 -4.79
C ASP A 195 18.18 -13.28 -4.81
N LYS A 196 17.55 -13.26 -3.62
CA LYS A 196 16.10 -13.35 -3.48
C LYS A 196 15.40 -12.03 -3.74
N LEU A 197 16.09 -10.91 -3.52
CA LEU A 197 15.56 -9.55 -3.70
C LEU A 197 16.10 -8.88 -4.98
N ARG A 198 16.73 -9.66 -5.88
CA ARG A 198 17.53 -9.15 -7.00
C ARG A 198 16.84 -8.17 -7.95
N PHE A 199 15.51 -8.21 -8.06
CA PHE A 199 14.75 -7.33 -8.95
C PHE A 199 13.86 -6.34 -8.19
N LEU A 200 13.93 -6.33 -6.86
CA LEU A 200 13.21 -5.34 -6.07
C LEU A 200 14.07 -4.10 -5.97
N ASP A 201 13.56 -3.00 -6.52
CA ASP A 201 14.05 -1.67 -6.19
C ASP A 201 13.29 -1.17 -4.94
N PRO A 202 13.97 -0.96 -3.80
CA PRO A 202 13.34 -0.44 -2.59
C PRO A 202 12.60 0.88 -2.81
N PHE A 203 13.03 1.72 -3.75
CA PHE A 203 12.37 2.99 -4.03
C PHE A 203 11.02 2.80 -4.75
N ASP A 204 10.91 1.76 -5.58
CA ASP A 204 9.67 1.46 -6.32
C ASP A 204 8.65 0.66 -5.51
N VAL A 205 9.09 -0.05 -4.47
CA VAL A 205 8.24 -0.91 -3.61
C VAL A 205 8.48 -0.61 -2.12
N GLN A 206 8.46 0.67 -1.78
CA GLN A 206 8.80 1.09 -0.43
C GLN A 206 7.89 0.51 0.65
N TYR A 207 6.61 0.31 0.35
CA TYR A 207 5.65 -0.20 1.33
C TYR A 207 5.84 -1.69 1.58
N LEU A 208 6.26 -2.46 0.57
CA LEU A 208 6.61 -3.88 0.72
C LEU A 208 7.60 -4.10 1.87
N PHE A 209 8.70 -3.34 1.89
CA PHE A 209 9.72 -3.49 2.92
C PHE A 209 9.27 -2.93 4.26
N ARG A 210 8.56 -1.81 4.28
CA ARG A 210 8.02 -1.21 5.52
C ARG A 210 7.05 -2.16 6.21
N PHE A 211 6.09 -2.71 5.48
CA PHE A 211 5.16 -3.73 5.98
C PHE A 211 5.90 -4.97 6.47
N ALA A 212 6.88 -5.47 5.72
CA ALA A 212 7.66 -6.64 6.15
C ALA A 212 8.44 -6.38 7.46
N CYS A 213 8.93 -5.16 7.67
CA CYS A 213 9.61 -4.77 8.91
C CYS A 213 8.65 -4.66 10.11
N GLY A 214 7.41 -4.23 9.88
CA GLY A 214 6.37 -4.17 10.91
C GLY A 214 5.76 -5.55 11.26
N LEU A 215 5.68 -6.45 10.28
CA LEU A 215 5.12 -7.80 10.40
C LEU A 215 5.99 -8.75 11.23
N ASP A 216 7.31 -8.73 11.05
CA ASP A 216 8.24 -9.60 11.77
C ASP A 216 9.53 -8.85 12.13
N PRO A 217 9.80 -8.63 13.43
CA PRO A 217 10.96 -7.86 13.88
C PRO A 217 12.32 -8.46 13.47
N ASN A 218 12.44 -9.79 13.39
CA ASN A 218 13.67 -10.46 12.98
C ASN A 218 13.93 -10.28 11.48
N ALA A 219 12.88 -10.43 10.67
CA ALA A 219 12.91 -10.14 9.25
C ALA A 219 13.21 -8.65 9.02
N GLY A 220 12.59 -7.76 9.79
CA GLY A 220 12.84 -6.32 9.75
C GLY A 220 14.31 -5.97 10.02
N LYS A 221 14.93 -6.55 11.05
CA LYS A 221 16.37 -6.36 11.33
C LYS A 221 17.24 -6.81 10.16
N LYS A 222 16.95 -7.97 9.56
CA LYS A 222 17.68 -8.49 8.38
C LYS A 222 17.50 -7.60 7.15
N LEU A 223 16.28 -7.12 6.89
CA LEU A 223 15.95 -6.25 5.78
C LEU A 223 16.65 -4.90 5.92
N ILE A 224 16.56 -4.24 7.09
CA ILE A 224 17.22 -2.96 7.34
C ILE A 224 18.74 -3.08 7.12
N ASN A 225 19.37 -4.14 7.63
CA ASN A 225 20.80 -4.37 7.42
C ASN A 225 21.15 -4.61 5.95
N HIS A 226 20.25 -5.19 5.16
CA HIS A 226 20.42 -5.32 3.72
C HIS A 226 20.29 -3.95 3.03
N LEU A 227 19.27 -3.18 3.38
CA LEU A 227 18.96 -1.88 2.80
C LEU A 227 20.07 -0.86 3.06
N LYS A 228 20.62 -0.77 4.28
CA LYS A 228 21.77 0.09 4.63
C LYS A 228 23.02 -0.13 3.78
N ARG A 229 23.15 -1.29 3.10
CA ARG A 229 24.29 -1.59 2.21
C ARG A 229 24.08 -1.09 0.77
N LEU A 230 22.88 -0.62 0.44
CA LEU A 230 22.54 -0.08 -0.87
C LEU A 230 22.86 1.43 -0.92
N PRO A 231 23.21 1.98 -2.10
CA PRO A 231 23.32 3.42 -2.28
C PRO A 231 22.00 4.12 -1.91
N GLY A 232 22.03 5.11 -1.02
CA GLY A 232 20.82 5.77 -0.50
C GLY A 232 20.01 4.91 0.47
N GLY A 233 20.54 3.78 0.92
CA GLY A 233 19.86 2.82 1.76
C GLY A 233 19.57 3.26 3.20
N ASP A 234 20.36 4.21 3.73
CA ASP A 234 20.15 4.77 5.07
C ASP A 234 18.80 5.48 5.16
N THR A 235 18.46 6.28 4.14
CA THR A 235 17.16 6.92 3.93
C THR A 235 16.00 5.94 4.03
N PHE A 236 16.14 4.77 3.41
CA PHE A 236 15.11 3.75 3.40
C PHE A 236 15.05 2.95 4.71
N ALA A 237 16.21 2.78 5.36
CA ALA A 237 16.27 2.18 6.69
C ALA A 237 15.52 3.02 7.72
N ILE A 238 15.59 4.36 7.64
CA ILE A 238 14.79 5.28 8.48
C ILE A 238 13.30 4.95 8.36
N LEU A 239 12.80 4.86 7.12
CA LEU A 239 11.39 4.53 6.84
C LEU A 239 10.95 3.18 7.41
N CYS A 240 11.86 2.21 7.51
CA CYS A 240 11.57 0.88 8.02
C CYS A 240 11.71 0.77 9.55
N ILE A 241 12.57 1.58 10.18
CA ILE A 241 12.82 1.54 11.63
C ILE A 241 11.59 2.00 12.40
N LEU A 242 10.93 3.05 11.91
CA LEU A 242 9.74 3.62 12.56
C LEU A 242 8.52 2.68 12.52
N GLU A 243 8.52 1.68 11.64
CA GLU A 243 7.43 0.69 11.53
C GLU A 243 7.65 -0.54 12.41
N LYS A 244 8.80 -0.68 13.06
CA LYS A 244 9.05 -1.81 13.95
C LYS A 244 8.10 -1.75 15.13
N THR A 245 7.37 -2.85 15.32
CA THR A 245 6.30 -2.97 16.32
C THR A 245 6.79 -3.39 17.72
N LEU A 246 8.11 -3.46 17.95
CA LEU A 246 8.74 -3.88 19.21
C LEU A 246 9.48 -2.76 19.94
N ASP A 247 9.62 -2.98 21.25
CA ASP A 247 10.31 -2.24 22.30
C ASP A 247 11.08 -0.98 21.84
N VAL A 248 10.74 0.16 22.47
CA VAL A 248 11.41 1.46 22.30
C VAL A 248 12.93 1.28 22.30
N ASN A 249 13.48 0.36 23.12
CA ASN A 249 14.91 0.07 23.17
C ASN A 249 15.53 -0.41 21.83
N ASP A 250 14.85 -1.31 21.09
CA ASP A 250 15.34 -1.82 19.79
C ASP A 250 15.28 -0.74 18.69
N ILE A 251 14.30 0.15 18.80
CA ILE A 251 14.19 1.35 17.96
C ILE A 251 15.34 2.30 18.32
N MET A 252 15.61 2.53 19.61
CA MET A 252 16.67 3.43 20.09
C MET A 252 18.07 3.01 19.63
N ASP A 253 18.40 1.71 19.63
CA ASP A 253 19.68 1.24 19.09
C ASP A 253 19.80 1.52 17.58
N SER A 254 18.70 1.36 16.85
CA SER A 254 18.64 1.66 15.41
C SER A 254 18.72 3.17 15.14
N VAL A 255 18.10 3.99 15.98
CA VAL A 255 18.13 5.46 15.92
C VAL A 255 19.53 5.98 16.25
N LYS A 256 20.17 5.49 17.31
CA LYS A 256 21.57 5.81 17.66
C LYS A 256 22.53 5.53 16.52
N ASP A 257 22.43 4.35 15.90
CA ASP A 257 23.29 3.99 14.76
C ASP A 257 23.10 4.95 13.57
N ILE A 258 21.85 5.35 13.26
CA ILE A 258 21.58 6.30 12.17
C ILE A 258 22.03 7.72 12.51
N CYS A 259 21.71 8.21 13.71
CA CYS A 259 22.06 9.55 14.17
C CYS A 259 23.55 9.74 14.47
N SER A 260 24.32 8.65 14.60
CA SER A 260 25.79 8.71 14.70
C SER A 260 26.49 9.24 13.43
N ARG A 261 25.73 9.42 12.33
CA ARG A 261 26.18 9.99 11.06
C ARG A 261 25.39 11.24 10.75
N ASP A 262 25.89 12.05 9.81
CA ASP A 262 25.17 13.22 9.29
C ASP A 262 23.83 12.81 8.66
N VAL A 263 22.73 13.07 9.37
CA VAL A 263 21.37 12.95 8.82
C VAL A 263 21.04 14.25 8.10
N LYS A 264 20.71 14.16 6.80
CA LYS A 264 20.39 15.32 5.96
C LYS A 264 18.96 15.24 5.47
N ILE A 265 18.25 16.37 5.52
CA ILE A 265 16.98 16.57 4.82
C ILE A 265 17.29 17.38 3.56
N GLN A 266 16.95 16.86 2.39
CA GLN A 266 17.25 17.47 1.10
C GLN A 266 15.98 17.92 0.39
N GLU A 267 16.09 18.94 -0.47
CA GLU A 267 14.96 19.45 -1.28
C GLU A 267 14.40 18.37 -2.23
N GLY A 268 15.24 17.45 -2.71
CA GLY A 268 14.83 16.33 -3.55
C GLY A 268 14.18 15.16 -2.79
N ASP A 269 14.12 15.19 -1.47
CA ASP A 269 13.50 14.13 -0.67
C ASP A 269 11.98 14.14 -0.85
N SER A 270 11.36 12.95 -0.86
CA SER A 270 9.90 12.87 -0.86
C SER A 270 9.32 13.44 0.43
N ALA A 271 8.12 14.01 0.37
CA ALA A 271 7.44 14.52 1.57
C ALA A 271 7.27 13.44 2.67
N LEU A 272 7.18 12.17 2.27
CA LEU A 272 7.17 11.01 3.17
C LEU A 272 8.51 10.86 3.90
N LEU A 273 9.61 10.89 3.15
CA LEU A 273 10.94 10.79 3.71
C LEU A 273 11.26 11.97 4.63
N GLN A 274 10.93 13.19 4.23
CA GLN A 274 11.13 14.37 5.07
C GLN A 274 10.36 14.25 6.41
N ARG A 275 9.10 13.79 6.36
CA ARG A 275 8.29 13.54 7.57
C ARG A 275 8.90 12.46 8.46
N SER A 276 9.32 11.33 7.89
CA SER A 276 9.94 10.24 8.67
C SER A 276 11.31 10.62 9.23
N THR A 277 12.13 11.37 8.49
CA THR A 277 13.40 11.89 9.01
C THR A 277 13.16 12.86 10.17
N LYS A 278 12.17 13.75 10.05
CA LYS A 278 11.77 14.65 11.15
C LYS A 278 11.35 13.87 12.39
N GLN A 279 10.48 12.86 12.24
CA GLN A 279 10.02 12.02 13.33
C GLN A 279 11.18 11.27 14.00
N LEU A 280 12.13 10.75 13.22
CA LEU A 280 13.33 10.10 13.76
C LEU A 280 14.20 11.08 14.57
N LEU A 281 14.38 12.31 14.09
CA LEU A 281 15.13 13.34 14.80
C LEU A 281 14.42 13.81 16.08
N GLU A 282 13.09 13.91 16.07
CA GLU A 282 12.30 14.20 17.27
C GLU A 282 12.45 13.09 18.32
N ILE A 283 12.42 11.81 17.90
CA ILE A 283 12.69 10.67 18.79
C ILE A 283 14.12 10.73 19.35
N ALA A 284 15.12 10.99 18.50
CA ALA A 284 16.52 11.09 18.92
C ALA A 284 16.71 12.21 19.95
N SER A 285 16.14 13.40 19.68
CA SER A 285 16.21 14.58 20.55
C SER A 285 15.52 14.33 21.89
N ASN A 286 14.36 13.67 21.90
CA ASN A 286 13.60 13.41 23.13
C ASN A 286 14.25 12.34 24.03
N ASN A 287 15.23 11.60 23.51
CA ASN A 287 15.91 10.50 24.21
C ASN A 287 17.42 10.73 24.36
N ASP A 288 17.89 11.98 24.24
CA ASP A 288 19.28 12.40 24.42
C ASP A 288 20.29 11.57 23.59
N VAL A 289 19.91 11.23 22.36
CA VAL A 289 20.83 10.59 21.41
C VAL A 289 21.73 11.65 20.79
N SER A 290 22.97 11.72 21.31
CA SER A 290 24.08 12.53 20.78
C SER A 290 24.83 11.82 19.66
#